data_AF-A0A5J4ZWE7-F1
#
_entry.id   AF-A0A5J4ZWE7-F1
#
_cell.length_a   1.000
_cell.length_b   1.000
_cell.length_c   1.000
_cell.angle_alpha   90.00
_cell.angle_beta   90.00
_cell.angle_gamma   90.00
#
_symmetry.space_group_name_H-M   'P 1'
#
loop_
_entity.id
_entity.type
_entity.pdbx_description
1 polymer ?
#
loop_
_entity_poly.entity_id
_entity_poly.type
_entity_poly.pdbx_seq_one_letter_code
_entity_poly.pdbx_strand_id
1 'polypeptide(L)'
;MAFTSSSAHEFVFDPAKWPREQMDEDFLKLSTMFNAMKSVVRAPDIDPKYKIAVLASKQEHCLVDLLHAWQDGRIPVHITRVISNHDRGPNTHVIRFLERHGIPYHYLRTTKGNNREEDILDLVQDTDFLVLARYMQILSGDFLKSYGKDIINIHHGLLPSFKGGKPSKQAFDAGVKLIGATSHFVTEELDAGPIIEQMVERVSHRDNLRSFVQKSENLEKQCLAKAIKSYCELRVLPYEEKRTVVF
;
A
#
# COMPACT_ATOMS: atom_id res chain seq x y z
N MET A 1 -8.48 24.47 6.45
CA MET A 1 -9.74 24.03 7.09
C MET A 1 -9.37 23.01 8.14
N ALA A 2 -9.74 23.29 9.38
CA ALA A 2 -9.31 22.58 10.57
C ALA A 2 -9.82 21.14 10.59
N PHE A 3 -8.98 20.21 11.05
CA PHE A 3 -9.42 18.90 11.51
C PHE A 3 -10.43 19.14 12.64
N THR A 4 -11.71 18.86 12.39
CA THR A 4 -12.68 18.69 13.47
C THR A 4 -12.23 17.50 14.31
N SER A 5 -12.19 17.65 15.63
CA SER A 5 -11.63 16.66 16.55
C SER A 5 -12.16 15.25 16.29
N SER A 6 -11.33 14.38 15.74
CA SER A 6 -11.57 12.94 15.73
C SER A 6 -11.10 12.37 17.06
N SER A 7 -12.00 11.88 17.89
CA SER A 7 -11.66 11.12 19.09
C SER A 7 -11.80 9.62 18.80
N ALA A 8 -10.78 8.85 19.13
CA ALA A 8 -10.85 7.39 19.15
C ALA A 8 -11.17 6.94 20.58
N HIS A 9 -12.20 6.10 20.72
CA HIS A 9 -12.56 5.46 21.98
C HIS A 9 -12.55 3.95 21.76
N GLU A 10 -11.75 3.24 22.55
CA GLU A 10 -11.67 1.78 22.51
C GLU A 10 -12.55 1.19 23.61
N PHE A 11 -13.33 0.17 23.26
CA PHE A 11 -14.18 -0.57 24.17
C PHE A 11 -13.87 -2.06 24.05
N VAL A 12 -13.59 -2.72 25.18
CA VAL A 12 -13.36 -4.16 25.21
C VAL A 12 -14.70 -4.86 25.37
N PHE A 13 -15.02 -5.74 24.42
CA PHE A 13 -16.27 -6.50 24.38
C PHE A 13 -16.17 -7.81 25.18
N ASP A 14 -17.12 -8.04 26.09
CA ASP A 14 -17.29 -9.30 26.83
C ASP A 14 -18.52 -10.06 26.28
N PRO A 15 -18.32 -11.09 25.43
CA PRO A 15 -19.42 -11.85 24.82
C PRO A 15 -20.32 -12.56 25.83
N ALA A 16 -19.85 -12.80 27.05
CA ALA A 16 -20.66 -13.42 28.09
C ALA A 16 -21.67 -12.46 28.71
N LYS A 17 -21.39 -11.15 28.69
CA LYS A 17 -22.26 -10.10 29.26
C LYS A 17 -23.09 -9.38 28.23
N TRP A 18 -22.65 -9.36 26.97
CA TRP A 18 -23.34 -8.68 25.88
C TRP A 18 -23.35 -9.60 24.66
N PRO A 19 -24.40 -10.42 24.46
CA PRO A 19 -24.46 -11.34 23.33
C PRO A 19 -24.38 -10.62 21.98
N ARG A 20 -23.85 -11.30 20.95
CA ARG A 20 -23.62 -10.71 19.62
C ARG A 20 -24.88 -10.09 19.01
N GLU A 21 -26.02 -10.78 19.11
CA GLU A 21 -27.31 -10.28 18.61
C GLU A 21 -27.71 -8.97 19.27
N GLN A 22 -27.55 -8.87 20.60
CA GLN A 22 -27.87 -7.67 21.35
C GLN A 22 -26.92 -6.51 21.01
N MET A 23 -25.63 -6.81 20.85
CA MET A 23 -24.64 -5.82 20.40
C MET A 23 -24.98 -5.28 19.00
N ASP A 24 -25.36 -6.14 18.06
CA ASP A 24 -25.73 -5.72 16.71
C ASP A 24 -26.97 -4.82 16.70
N GLU A 25 -27.98 -5.14 17.53
CA GLU A 25 -29.17 -4.31 17.72
C GLU A 25 -28.84 -2.95 18.34
N ASP A 26 -28.00 -2.93 19.38
CA ASP A 26 -27.61 -1.71 20.08
C ASP A 26 -26.75 -0.79 19.20
N PHE A 27 -25.81 -1.35 18.43
CA PHE A 27 -25.05 -0.59 17.44
C PHE A 27 -25.92 -0.04 16.33
N LEU A 28 -26.96 -0.76 15.90
CA LEU A 28 -27.92 -0.26 14.91
C LEU A 28 -28.74 0.93 15.46
N LYS A 29 -29.16 0.85 16.72
CA LYS A 29 -29.84 1.98 17.40
C LYS A 29 -28.93 3.20 17.49
N LEU A 30 -27.68 3.01 17.92
CA LEU A 30 -26.68 4.08 18.01
C LEU A 30 -26.38 4.69 16.64
N SER A 31 -26.16 3.86 15.60
CA SER A 31 -25.87 4.35 14.25
C SER A 31 -27.03 5.17 13.70
N THR A 32 -28.26 4.73 13.94
CA THR A 32 -29.47 5.48 13.55
C THR A 32 -29.58 6.80 14.31
N MET A 33 -29.37 6.79 15.63
CA MET A 33 -29.48 7.96 16.48
C MET A 33 -28.47 9.06 16.11
N PHE A 34 -27.26 8.69 15.73
CA PHE A 34 -26.19 9.63 15.37
C PHE A 34 -26.05 9.85 13.87
N ASN A 35 -26.89 9.22 13.03
CA ASN A 35 -26.72 9.17 11.58
C ASN A 35 -25.29 8.75 11.18
N ALA A 36 -24.74 7.78 11.91
CA ALA A 36 -23.36 7.32 11.77
C ALA A 36 -23.27 6.14 10.80
N MET A 37 -22.19 6.09 10.03
CA MET A 37 -21.88 4.94 9.19
C MET A 37 -21.32 3.81 10.05
N LYS A 38 -21.98 2.65 10.10
CA LYS A 38 -21.45 1.44 10.74
C LYS A 38 -20.47 0.77 9.79
N SER A 39 -19.28 0.42 10.30
CA SER A 39 -18.33 -0.44 9.61
C SER A 39 -17.89 -1.54 10.57
N VAL A 40 -17.88 -2.78 10.10
CA VAL A 40 -17.25 -3.89 10.83
C VAL A 40 -15.83 -3.96 10.33
N VAL A 41 -14.88 -3.61 11.20
CA VAL A 41 -13.44 -3.69 10.91
C VAL A 41 -12.85 -4.89 11.62
N ARG A 42 -11.69 -5.36 11.14
CA ARG A 42 -10.98 -6.49 11.75
C ARG A 42 -10.53 -6.16 13.18
N ALA A 43 -10.30 -7.18 13.99
CA ALA A 43 -9.54 -7.09 15.23
C ALA A 43 -8.11 -7.59 14.95
N PRO A 44 -7.10 -6.71 14.76
CA PRO A 44 -5.78 -7.11 14.26
C PRO A 44 -5.08 -8.23 15.05
N ASP A 45 -5.31 -8.30 16.35
CA ASP A 45 -4.69 -9.32 17.24
C ASP A 45 -5.41 -10.68 17.22
N ILE A 46 -6.64 -10.73 16.72
CA ILE A 46 -7.52 -11.91 16.77
C ILE A 46 -7.78 -12.46 15.37
N ASP A 47 -8.00 -11.59 14.40
CA ASP A 47 -8.37 -11.96 13.05
C ASP A 47 -7.16 -12.45 12.22
N PRO A 48 -7.39 -13.29 11.19
CA PRO A 48 -6.34 -13.68 10.26
C PRO A 48 -5.69 -12.45 9.60
N LYS A 49 -4.36 -12.51 9.44
CA LYS A 49 -3.59 -11.50 8.71
C LYS A 49 -4.17 -11.28 7.31
N TYR A 50 -4.17 -10.03 6.87
CA TYR A 50 -4.54 -9.66 5.51
C TYR A 50 -3.72 -10.45 4.48
N LYS A 51 -4.39 -11.07 3.52
CA LYS A 51 -3.78 -11.71 2.35
C LYS A 51 -3.49 -10.65 1.30
N ILE A 52 -2.25 -10.54 0.84
CA ILE A 52 -1.87 -9.55 -0.15
C ILE A 52 -1.12 -10.17 -1.32
N ALA A 53 -1.32 -9.61 -2.51
CA ALA A 53 -0.41 -9.77 -3.63
C ALA A 53 0.42 -8.50 -3.82
N VAL A 54 1.70 -8.68 -4.13
CA VAL A 54 2.64 -7.58 -4.37
C VAL A 54 2.94 -7.49 -5.86
N LEU A 55 2.60 -6.36 -6.47
CA LEU A 55 2.92 -6.06 -7.86
C LEU A 55 4.23 -5.27 -7.92
N ALA A 56 5.17 -5.70 -8.76
CA ALA A 56 6.47 -5.06 -8.91
C ALA A 56 6.90 -4.99 -10.37
N SER A 57 7.78 -4.05 -10.70
CA SER A 57 8.41 -3.97 -12.03
C SER A 57 9.91 -4.26 -11.94
N LYS A 58 10.74 -3.52 -12.68
CA LYS A 58 12.19 -3.71 -12.72
C LYS A 58 12.90 -3.26 -11.43
N GLN A 59 12.40 -2.22 -10.78
CA GLN A 59 12.99 -1.72 -9.53
C GLN A 59 12.56 -2.60 -8.36
N GLU A 60 13.54 -3.07 -7.58
CA GLU A 60 13.33 -4.14 -6.61
C GLU A 60 13.35 -3.65 -5.17
N HIS A 61 13.86 -2.43 -4.91
CA HIS A 61 14.18 -1.96 -3.56
C HIS A 61 12.97 -2.03 -2.63
N CYS A 62 11.79 -1.59 -3.07
CA CYS A 62 10.55 -1.70 -2.28
C CYS A 62 10.11 -3.16 -2.08
N LEU A 63 10.18 -3.99 -3.12
CA LEU A 63 9.80 -5.41 -3.03
C LEU A 63 10.72 -6.17 -2.05
N VAL A 64 12.02 -6.01 -2.19
CA VAL A 64 13.03 -6.67 -1.36
C VAL A 64 12.87 -6.25 0.11
N ASP A 65 12.74 -4.96 0.38
CA ASP A 65 12.56 -4.46 1.74
C ASP A 65 11.26 -4.95 2.37
N LEU A 66 10.18 -4.95 1.59
CA LEU A 66 8.87 -5.47 2.02
C LEU A 66 8.96 -6.96 2.39
N LEU A 67 9.60 -7.78 1.56
CA LEU A 67 9.78 -9.21 1.81
C LEU A 67 10.61 -9.48 3.06
N HIS A 68 11.72 -8.77 3.24
CA HIS A 68 12.54 -8.89 4.44
C HIS A 68 11.79 -8.43 5.70
N ALA A 69 11.09 -7.30 5.62
CA ALA A 69 10.28 -6.80 6.74
C ALA A 69 9.13 -7.76 7.10
N TRP A 70 8.53 -8.42 6.12
CA TRP A 70 7.55 -9.47 6.33
C TRP A 70 8.15 -10.70 7.01
N GLN A 71 9.31 -11.19 6.55
CA GLN A 71 10.02 -12.32 7.17
C GLN A 71 10.40 -12.04 8.63
N ASP A 72 10.79 -10.81 8.94
CA ASP A 72 11.11 -10.37 10.30
C ASP A 72 9.86 -10.17 11.18
N GLY A 73 8.65 -10.36 10.65
CA GLY A 73 7.40 -10.14 11.37
C GLY A 73 7.04 -8.67 11.60
N ARG A 74 7.74 -7.73 10.94
CA ARG A 74 7.51 -6.28 11.09
C ARG A 74 6.27 -5.79 10.34
N ILE A 75 5.75 -6.57 9.39
CA ILE A 75 4.56 -6.25 8.60
C ILE A 75 3.51 -7.37 8.80
N PRO A 76 2.34 -7.05 9.37
CA PRO A 76 1.35 -8.05 9.80
C PRO A 76 0.45 -8.53 8.65
N VAL A 77 1.05 -9.00 7.55
CA VAL A 77 0.35 -9.51 6.37
C VAL A 77 0.74 -10.95 6.06
N HIS A 78 -0.05 -11.60 5.21
CA HIS A 78 0.28 -12.84 4.54
C HIS A 78 0.47 -12.56 3.05
N ILE A 79 1.72 -12.63 2.57
CA ILE A 79 2.03 -12.42 1.15
C ILE A 79 1.68 -13.70 0.38
N THR A 80 0.64 -13.67 -0.43
CA THR A 80 0.15 -14.83 -1.18
C THR A 80 0.92 -15.05 -2.47
N ARG A 81 1.37 -13.97 -3.12
CA ARG A 81 2.09 -14.01 -4.40
C ARG A 81 2.79 -12.70 -4.73
N VAL A 82 3.78 -12.79 -5.62
CA VAL A 82 4.40 -11.64 -6.28
C VAL A 82 4.09 -11.69 -7.77
N ILE A 83 3.60 -10.59 -8.33
CA ILE A 83 3.26 -10.48 -9.75
C ILE A 83 4.16 -9.40 -10.37
N SER A 84 4.73 -9.66 -11.54
CA SER A 84 5.57 -8.68 -12.22
C SER A 84 5.43 -8.69 -13.71
N ASN A 85 5.58 -7.52 -14.32
CA ASN A 85 5.70 -7.37 -15.76
C ASN A 85 7.12 -7.60 -16.30
N HIS A 86 8.07 -7.98 -15.44
CA HIS A 86 9.44 -8.34 -15.81
C HIS A 86 9.75 -9.79 -15.41
N ASP A 87 10.43 -10.49 -16.30
CA ASP A 87 10.94 -11.81 -16.00
C ASP A 87 12.11 -11.70 -15.01
N ARG A 88 12.17 -12.65 -14.08
CA ARG A 88 13.26 -12.80 -13.12
C ARG A 88 13.79 -14.21 -13.27
N GLY A 89 15.00 -14.32 -13.80
CA GLY A 89 15.65 -15.60 -13.99
C GLY A 89 15.73 -16.42 -12.70
N PRO A 90 15.89 -17.75 -12.83
CA PRO A 90 16.10 -18.62 -11.69
C PRO A 90 17.36 -18.18 -10.93
N ASN A 91 17.38 -18.44 -9.61
CA ASN A 91 18.51 -18.13 -8.73
C ASN A 91 18.78 -16.64 -8.43
N THR A 92 17.94 -15.71 -8.86
CA THR A 92 18.02 -14.34 -8.30
C THR A 92 17.69 -14.33 -6.81
N HIS A 93 18.21 -13.35 -6.08
CA HIS A 93 17.97 -13.25 -4.63
C HIS A 93 16.48 -13.16 -4.29
N VAL A 94 15.69 -12.43 -5.08
CA VAL A 94 14.22 -12.38 -4.95
C VAL A 94 13.60 -13.75 -5.18
N ILE A 95 13.89 -14.42 -6.30
CA ILE A 95 13.28 -15.73 -6.62
C ILE A 95 13.64 -16.78 -5.55
N ARG A 96 14.89 -16.85 -5.12
CA ARG A 96 15.32 -17.76 -4.04
C ARG A 96 14.61 -17.46 -2.72
N PHE A 97 14.39 -16.18 -2.41
CA PHE A 97 13.63 -15.79 -1.23
C PHE A 97 12.19 -16.30 -1.32
N LEU A 98 11.53 -16.06 -2.45
CA LEU A 98 10.14 -16.46 -2.68
C LEU A 98 9.97 -17.98 -2.64
N GLU A 99 10.84 -18.72 -3.33
CA GLU A 99 10.87 -20.19 -3.32
C GLU A 99 11.05 -20.76 -1.91
N ARG A 100 11.98 -20.21 -1.13
CA ARG A 100 12.22 -20.63 0.28
C ARG A 100 10.98 -20.49 1.15
N HIS A 101 10.12 -19.51 0.87
CA HIS A 101 8.92 -19.23 1.64
C HIS A 101 7.63 -19.75 0.97
N GLY A 102 7.74 -20.47 -0.17
CA GLY A 102 6.59 -20.99 -0.90
C GLY A 102 5.70 -19.90 -1.51
N ILE A 103 6.23 -18.72 -1.78
CA ILE A 103 5.48 -17.60 -2.40
C ILE A 103 5.65 -17.70 -3.92
N PRO A 104 4.57 -17.91 -4.70
CA PRO A 104 4.68 -17.98 -6.15
C PRO A 104 5.01 -16.61 -6.77
N TYR A 105 5.84 -16.66 -7.82
CA TYR A 105 6.16 -15.51 -8.67
C TYR A 105 5.48 -15.66 -10.03
N HIS A 106 4.66 -14.68 -10.42
CA HIS A 106 3.95 -14.67 -11.69
C HIS A 106 4.54 -13.61 -12.62
N TYR A 107 5.11 -14.06 -13.74
CA TYR A 107 5.58 -13.18 -14.79
C TYR A 107 4.49 -12.94 -15.83
N LEU A 108 3.95 -11.71 -15.86
CA LEU A 108 2.92 -11.27 -16.80
C LEU A 108 3.46 -10.15 -17.69
N ARG A 109 4.07 -10.54 -18.82
CA ARG A 109 4.70 -9.62 -19.76
C ARG A 109 3.77 -8.48 -20.18
N THR A 110 4.28 -7.25 -20.20
CA THR A 110 3.58 -6.13 -20.86
C THR A 110 3.48 -6.39 -22.36
N THR A 111 2.28 -6.67 -22.85
CA THR A 111 1.94 -6.80 -24.28
C THR A 111 1.06 -5.63 -24.73
N LYS A 112 0.92 -5.42 -26.04
CA LYS A 112 -0.05 -4.47 -26.59
C LYS A 112 -1.43 -5.13 -26.57
N GLY A 113 -2.14 -5.06 -25.44
CA GLY A 113 -3.48 -5.64 -25.24
C GLY A 113 -3.88 -5.65 -23.75
N ASN A 114 -5.18 -5.85 -23.47
CA ASN A 114 -5.74 -5.78 -22.11
C ASN A 114 -5.65 -7.09 -21.30
N ASN A 115 -5.29 -8.22 -21.93
CA ASN A 115 -5.34 -9.55 -21.30
C ASN A 115 -4.54 -9.64 -19.98
N ARG A 116 -3.49 -8.81 -19.81
CA ARG A 116 -2.69 -8.80 -18.58
C ARG A 116 -3.51 -8.44 -17.34
N GLU A 117 -4.42 -7.47 -17.44
CA GLU A 117 -5.22 -7.07 -16.30
C GLU A 117 -6.23 -8.14 -15.91
N GLU A 118 -6.78 -8.86 -16.89
CA GLU A 118 -7.59 -10.06 -16.68
C GLU A 118 -6.78 -11.16 -15.97
N ASP A 119 -5.57 -11.46 -16.44
CA ASP A 119 -4.66 -12.42 -15.79
C ASP A 119 -4.34 -12.02 -14.34
N ILE A 120 -4.13 -10.72 -14.09
CA ILE A 120 -3.90 -10.22 -12.72
C ILE A 120 -5.16 -10.45 -11.88
N LEU A 121 -6.35 -10.09 -12.39
CA LEU A 121 -7.63 -10.24 -11.66
C LEU A 121 -7.87 -11.69 -11.24
N ASP A 122 -7.68 -12.64 -12.15
CA ASP A 122 -7.81 -14.08 -11.87
C ASP A 122 -6.85 -14.53 -10.77
N LEU A 123 -5.64 -13.98 -10.78
CA LEU A 123 -4.64 -14.28 -9.77
C LEU A 123 -4.90 -13.62 -8.42
N VAL A 124 -5.77 -12.62 -8.26
CA VAL A 124 -5.88 -11.84 -7.00
C VAL A 124 -7.25 -11.89 -6.33
N GLN A 125 -8.15 -12.77 -6.77
CA GLN A 125 -9.51 -12.87 -6.22
C GLN A 125 -9.55 -13.13 -4.71
N ASP A 126 -8.58 -13.90 -4.19
CA ASP A 126 -8.45 -14.30 -2.78
C ASP A 126 -7.66 -13.31 -1.91
N THR A 127 -7.19 -12.18 -2.46
CA THR A 127 -6.46 -11.17 -1.67
C THR A 127 -7.41 -10.17 -1.02
N ASP A 128 -7.01 -9.60 0.11
CA ASP A 128 -7.73 -8.53 0.77
C ASP A 128 -7.40 -7.15 0.16
N PHE A 129 -6.15 -6.92 -0.23
CA PHE A 129 -5.72 -5.69 -0.93
C PHE A 129 -4.43 -5.96 -1.73
N LEU A 130 -4.09 -5.05 -2.64
CA LEU A 130 -2.85 -5.12 -3.42
C LEU A 130 -1.83 -4.09 -2.97
N VAL A 131 -0.55 -4.41 -3.16
CA VAL A 131 0.56 -3.48 -2.94
C VAL A 131 1.33 -3.29 -4.25
N LEU A 132 1.40 -2.06 -4.74
CA LEU A 132 2.24 -1.69 -5.88
C LEU A 132 3.63 -1.29 -5.37
N ALA A 133 4.53 -2.26 -5.23
CA ALA A 133 5.92 -2.04 -4.85
C ALA A 133 6.73 -1.58 -6.07
N ARG A 134 6.54 -0.31 -6.47
CA ARG A 134 7.14 0.29 -7.68
C ARG A 134 6.71 -0.43 -8.96
N TYR A 135 5.43 -0.76 -9.04
CA TYR A 135 4.81 -1.23 -10.28
C TYR A 135 4.63 -0.04 -11.23
N MET A 136 5.29 -0.10 -12.40
CA MET A 136 5.42 1.03 -13.33
C MET A 136 4.36 1.02 -14.44
N GLN A 137 3.23 0.36 -14.22
CA GLN A 137 2.15 0.27 -15.19
C GLN A 137 0.88 0.83 -14.56
N ILE A 138 0.17 1.66 -15.34
CA ILE A 138 -1.11 2.21 -14.94
C ILE A 138 -2.13 1.06 -14.94
N LEU A 139 -2.91 0.95 -13.87
CA LEU A 139 -4.07 0.07 -13.78
C LEU A 139 -5.28 0.81 -14.34
N SER A 140 -6.05 0.17 -15.22
CA SER A 140 -7.24 0.78 -15.81
C SER A 140 -8.37 0.95 -14.78
N GLY A 141 -9.31 1.87 -15.06
CA GLY A 141 -10.52 2.01 -14.23
C GLY A 141 -11.37 0.73 -14.21
N ASP A 142 -11.39 -0.02 -15.30
CA ASP A 142 -12.10 -1.31 -15.38
C ASP A 142 -11.46 -2.36 -14.46
N PHE A 143 -10.12 -2.39 -14.38
CA PHE A 143 -9.42 -3.22 -13.40
C PHE A 143 -9.77 -2.82 -11.97
N LEU A 144 -9.72 -1.52 -11.65
CA LEU A 144 -10.02 -1.02 -10.31
C LEU A 144 -11.45 -1.39 -9.88
N LYS A 145 -12.43 -1.22 -10.76
CA LYS A 145 -13.82 -1.61 -10.53
C LYS A 145 -13.98 -3.11 -10.35
N SER A 146 -13.33 -3.89 -11.20
CA SER A 146 -13.44 -5.36 -11.17
C SER A 146 -12.77 -5.97 -9.94
N TYR A 147 -11.64 -5.42 -9.51
CA TYR A 147 -10.95 -5.86 -8.30
C TYR A 147 -11.73 -5.47 -7.03
N GLY A 148 -12.29 -4.25 -7.00
CA GLY A 148 -13.24 -3.81 -5.98
C GLY A 148 -12.70 -3.72 -4.55
N LYS A 149 -11.37 -3.78 -4.37
CA LYS A 149 -10.70 -3.71 -3.06
C LYS A 149 -9.54 -2.71 -3.11
N ASP A 150 -9.02 -2.37 -1.94
CA ASP A 150 -7.97 -1.36 -1.82
C ASP A 150 -6.67 -1.78 -2.53
N ILE A 151 -5.97 -0.78 -3.04
CA ILE A 151 -4.64 -0.92 -3.64
C ILE A 151 -3.76 0.19 -3.08
N ILE A 152 -2.64 -0.18 -2.45
CA ILE A 152 -1.67 0.77 -1.88
C ILE A 152 -0.50 0.92 -2.86
N ASN A 153 -0.21 2.15 -3.26
CA ASN A 153 0.92 2.46 -4.13
C ASN A 153 1.99 3.28 -3.41
N ILE A 154 3.25 3.10 -3.82
CA ILE A 154 4.37 3.99 -3.45
C ILE A 154 4.77 4.85 -4.65
N HIS A 155 4.63 6.17 -4.48
CA HIS A 155 5.11 7.16 -5.42
C HIS A 155 6.41 7.80 -4.95
N HIS A 156 7.30 8.10 -5.89
CA HIS A 156 8.53 8.84 -5.59
C HIS A 156 8.26 10.34 -5.54
N GLY A 157 8.58 10.97 -4.42
CA GLY A 157 8.38 12.39 -4.22
C GLY A 157 7.14 12.71 -3.38
N LEU A 158 7.10 13.96 -2.94
CA LEU A 158 5.87 14.55 -2.42
C LEU A 158 4.99 14.91 -3.60
N LEU A 159 3.74 14.45 -3.59
CA LEU A 159 2.76 14.84 -4.60
C LEU A 159 2.34 16.31 -4.35
N PRO A 160 2.27 17.15 -5.39
CA PRO A 160 2.68 16.91 -6.78
C PRO A 160 4.21 17.01 -6.98
N SER A 161 4.80 16.05 -7.71
CA SER A 161 6.26 15.93 -7.95
C SER A 161 6.67 16.16 -9.42
N PHE A 162 7.98 16.08 -9.70
CA PHE A 162 8.53 16.10 -11.06
C PHE A 162 7.86 15.06 -11.96
N LYS A 163 7.30 15.50 -13.10
CA LYS A 163 6.62 14.64 -14.08
C LYS A 163 7.61 14.08 -15.12
N GLY A 164 7.29 12.94 -15.72
CA GLY A 164 8.04 12.37 -16.84
C GLY A 164 9.19 11.43 -16.42
N GLY A 165 10.10 11.13 -17.36
CA GLY A 165 11.14 10.13 -17.17
C GLY A 165 12.30 10.58 -16.26
N LYS A 166 12.89 9.64 -15.51
CA LYS A 166 14.06 9.84 -14.62
C LYS A 166 13.85 10.92 -13.53
N PRO A 167 12.79 10.82 -12.74
CA PRO A 167 12.41 11.81 -11.71
C PRO A 167 13.53 12.10 -10.70
N SER A 168 14.25 11.08 -10.21
CA SER A 168 15.37 11.27 -9.28
C SER A 168 16.52 12.07 -9.88
N LYS A 169 16.79 11.89 -11.19
CA LYS A 169 17.81 12.68 -11.88
C LYS A 169 17.34 14.12 -12.06
N GLN A 170 16.09 14.35 -12.43
CA GLN A 170 15.54 15.70 -12.52
C GLN A 170 15.62 16.45 -11.19
N ALA A 171 15.25 15.80 -10.09
CA ALA A 171 15.34 16.37 -8.75
C ALA A 171 16.79 16.67 -8.34
N PHE A 172 17.72 15.78 -8.68
CA PHE A 172 19.15 15.98 -8.47
C PHE A 172 19.69 17.19 -9.27
N ASP A 173 19.41 17.24 -10.57
CA ASP A 173 19.84 18.30 -11.48
C ASP A 173 19.21 19.66 -11.09
N ALA A 174 17.98 19.67 -10.57
CA ALA A 174 17.32 20.86 -10.02
C ALA A 174 17.91 21.33 -8.69
N GLY A 175 18.79 20.54 -8.06
CA GLY A 175 19.45 20.91 -6.82
C GLY A 175 18.51 21.05 -5.63
N VAL A 176 17.43 20.24 -5.57
CA VAL A 176 16.49 20.25 -4.45
C VAL A 176 17.20 20.02 -3.11
N LYS A 177 16.61 20.51 -2.02
CA LYS A 177 17.14 20.34 -0.65
C LYS A 177 16.37 19.33 0.18
N LEU A 178 15.23 18.89 -0.33
CA LEU A 178 14.37 17.86 0.23
C LEU A 178 13.92 16.92 -0.89
N ILE A 179 13.87 15.64 -0.57
CA ILE A 179 13.21 14.61 -1.38
C ILE A 179 12.08 14.01 -0.57
N GLY A 180 11.11 13.41 -1.24
CA GLY A 180 9.93 12.83 -0.61
C GLY A 180 9.61 11.43 -1.10
N ALA A 181 8.70 10.78 -0.40
CA ALA A 181 7.96 9.62 -0.90
C ALA A 181 6.54 9.69 -0.36
N THR A 182 5.56 9.24 -1.16
CA THR A 182 4.15 9.27 -0.79
C THR A 182 3.54 7.90 -1.03
N SER A 183 2.98 7.29 0.03
CA SER A 183 2.12 6.12 -0.10
C SER A 183 0.66 6.56 -0.09
N HIS A 184 -0.13 6.04 -1.02
CA HIS A 184 -1.53 6.43 -1.18
C HIS A 184 -2.37 5.27 -1.71
N PHE A 185 -3.69 5.36 -1.53
CA PHE A 185 -4.61 4.47 -2.23
C PHE A 185 -4.65 4.80 -3.72
N VAL A 186 -4.76 3.79 -4.57
CA VAL A 186 -4.92 3.98 -6.02
C VAL A 186 -6.38 4.30 -6.34
N THR A 187 -6.57 5.31 -7.19
CA THR A 187 -7.87 5.68 -7.77
C THR A 187 -7.73 5.75 -9.29
N GLU A 188 -8.84 5.99 -10.02
CA GLU A 188 -8.79 6.18 -11.48
C GLU A 188 -7.92 7.37 -11.89
N GLU A 189 -7.83 8.40 -11.03
CA GLU A 189 -6.94 9.53 -11.24
C GLU A 189 -5.51 9.18 -10.80
N LEU A 190 -4.58 9.19 -11.76
CA LEU A 190 -3.19 8.81 -11.54
C LEU A 190 -2.54 9.65 -10.45
N ASP A 191 -1.96 8.98 -9.45
CA ASP A 191 -1.25 9.56 -8.31
C ASP A 191 -2.07 10.62 -7.54
N ALA A 192 -3.40 10.47 -7.47
CA ALA A 192 -4.30 11.44 -6.83
C ALA A 192 -5.21 10.84 -5.74
N GLY A 193 -5.04 9.57 -5.42
CA GLY A 193 -5.83 8.93 -4.37
C GLY A 193 -5.46 9.38 -2.95
N PRO A 194 -6.30 9.06 -1.95
CA PRO A 194 -6.07 9.48 -0.57
C PRO A 194 -4.70 9.04 -0.02
N ILE A 195 -3.97 10.01 0.52
CA ILE A 195 -2.61 9.82 1.05
C ILE A 195 -2.68 9.05 2.37
N ILE A 196 -1.89 7.98 2.48
CA ILE A 196 -1.76 7.15 3.69
C ILE A 196 -0.57 7.61 4.53
N GLU A 197 0.58 7.87 3.88
CA GLU A 197 1.83 8.23 4.54
C GLU A 197 2.69 9.09 3.62
N GLN A 198 3.41 10.05 4.19
CA GLN A 198 4.42 10.84 3.50
C GLN A 198 5.67 10.98 4.33
N MET A 199 6.82 10.77 3.69
CA MET A 199 8.12 10.93 4.34
C MET A 199 8.99 11.87 3.51
N VAL A 200 9.87 12.60 4.19
CA VAL A 200 10.85 13.50 3.59
C VAL A 200 12.25 13.24 4.12
N GLU A 201 13.25 13.46 3.27
CA GLU A 201 14.66 13.41 3.67
C GLU A 201 15.42 14.61 3.10
N ARG A 202 16.40 15.10 3.88
CA ARG A 202 17.28 16.20 3.45
C ARG A 202 18.38 15.71 2.52
N VAL A 203 18.57 16.43 1.42
CA VAL A 203 19.67 16.26 0.47
C VAL A 203 20.46 17.55 0.36
N SER A 204 21.71 17.46 -0.07
CA SER A 204 22.62 18.60 -0.16
C SER A 204 23.45 18.57 -1.44
N HIS A 205 24.13 19.68 -1.74
CA HIS A 205 25.07 19.75 -2.85
C HIS A 205 26.29 18.80 -2.71
N ARG A 206 26.47 18.18 -1.53
CA ARG A 206 27.51 17.18 -1.29
C ARG A 206 27.09 15.78 -1.75
N ASP A 207 25.79 15.56 -1.96
CA ASP A 207 25.29 14.32 -2.53
C ASP A 207 25.71 14.23 -3.99
N ASN A 208 26.14 13.04 -4.43
CA ASN A 208 26.24 12.73 -5.84
C ASN A 208 24.97 11.97 -6.27
N LEU A 209 24.78 11.75 -7.58
CA LEU A 209 23.57 11.09 -8.08
C LEU A 209 23.33 9.71 -7.44
N ARG A 210 24.39 8.96 -7.14
CA ARG A 210 24.29 7.64 -6.50
C ARG A 210 23.78 7.76 -5.06
N SER A 211 24.36 8.64 -4.24
CA SER A 211 23.89 8.83 -2.86
C SER A 211 22.48 9.41 -2.81
N PHE A 212 22.14 10.29 -3.76
CA PHE A 212 20.81 10.84 -3.92
C PHE A 212 19.76 9.75 -4.21
N VAL A 213 20.02 8.88 -5.19
CA VAL A 213 19.13 7.76 -5.53
C VAL A 213 18.98 6.81 -4.34
N GLN A 214 20.08 6.50 -3.64
CA GLN A 214 20.02 5.63 -2.45
C GLN A 214 19.11 6.19 -1.35
N LYS A 215 19.18 7.51 -1.09
CA LYS A 215 18.28 8.17 -0.13
C LYS A 215 16.83 8.11 -0.60
N SER A 216 16.57 8.39 -1.87
CA SER A 216 15.22 8.29 -2.46
C SER A 216 14.64 6.88 -2.30
N GLU A 217 15.40 5.85 -2.65
CA GLU A 217 14.97 4.45 -2.51
C GLU A 217 14.76 4.06 -1.05
N ASN A 218 15.62 4.55 -0.13
CA ASN A 218 15.45 4.35 1.30
C ASN A 218 14.17 4.97 1.86
N LEU A 219 13.82 6.14 1.37
CA LEU A 219 12.62 6.86 1.77
C LEU A 219 11.35 6.13 1.28
N GLU A 220 11.36 5.65 0.04
CA GLU A 220 10.26 4.87 -0.54
C GLU A 220 10.00 3.56 0.22
N LYS A 221 11.06 2.82 0.57
CA LYS A 221 10.97 1.59 1.37
C LYS A 221 10.28 1.83 2.71
N GLN A 222 10.76 2.82 3.46
CA GLN A 222 10.23 3.17 4.78
C GLN A 222 8.78 3.65 4.70
N CYS A 223 8.47 4.51 3.72
CA CYS A 223 7.14 5.06 3.53
C CYS A 223 6.12 3.95 3.21
N LEU A 224 6.45 3.04 2.29
CA LEU A 224 5.56 1.93 1.94
C LEU A 224 5.34 0.97 3.11
N ALA A 225 6.42 0.57 3.80
CA ALA A 225 6.31 -0.33 4.95
C ALA A 225 5.44 0.26 6.07
N LYS A 226 5.60 1.57 6.34
CA LYS A 226 4.80 2.28 7.35
C LYS A 226 3.35 2.40 6.93
N ALA A 227 3.07 2.70 5.66
CA ALA A 227 1.70 2.76 5.13
C ALA A 227 0.96 1.42 5.27
N ILE A 228 1.59 0.31 4.87
CA ILE A 228 1.00 -1.02 4.99
C ILE A 228 0.73 -1.37 6.45
N LYS A 229 1.70 -1.10 7.34
CA LYS A 229 1.55 -1.36 8.77
C LYS A 229 0.38 -0.58 9.36
N SER A 230 0.32 0.74 9.12
CA SER A 230 -0.77 1.59 9.61
C SER A 230 -2.14 1.16 9.07
N TYR A 231 -2.22 0.74 7.81
CA TYR A 231 -3.45 0.22 7.22
C TYR A 231 -3.90 -1.09 7.89
N CYS A 232 -2.98 -2.03 8.10
CA CYS A 232 -3.30 -3.32 8.73
C CYS A 232 -3.67 -3.19 10.22
N GLU A 233 -3.10 -2.20 10.92
CA GLU A 233 -3.40 -1.89 12.32
C GLU A 233 -4.68 -1.02 12.46
N LEU A 234 -5.43 -0.82 11.37
CA LEU A 234 -6.64 0.01 11.30
C LEU A 234 -6.45 1.45 11.78
N ARG A 235 -5.21 1.93 11.69
CA ARG A 235 -4.88 3.32 11.97
C ARG A 235 -5.19 4.23 10.79
N VAL A 236 -5.68 3.71 9.67
CA VAL A 236 -5.98 4.51 8.48
C VAL A 236 -7.37 4.15 8.00
N LEU A 237 -8.28 5.11 8.07
CA LEU A 237 -9.62 4.98 7.48
C LEU A 237 -9.79 5.98 6.35
N PRO A 238 -10.22 5.56 5.15
CA PRO A 238 -10.69 6.50 4.14
C PRO A 238 -11.78 7.39 4.72
N TYR A 239 -11.66 8.70 4.51
CA TYR A 239 -12.60 9.70 5.00
C TYR A 239 -12.90 10.68 3.86
N GLU A 240 -14.19 10.78 3.50
CA GLU A 240 -14.62 11.41 2.25
C GLU A 240 -13.94 10.77 1.01
N GLU A 241 -14.12 11.33 -0.18
CA GLU A 241 -13.55 10.76 -1.41
C GLU A 241 -12.02 10.92 -1.54
N LYS A 242 -11.42 11.87 -0.80
CA LYS A 242 -10.03 12.33 -1.08
C LYS A 242 -9.08 12.31 0.13
N ARG A 243 -9.51 11.89 1.31
CA ARG A 243 -8.70 11.97 2.54
C ARG A 243 -8.70 10.66 3.29
N THR A 244 -7.77 10.55 4.23
CA THR A 244 -7.78 9.48 5.23
C THR A 244 -7.69 10.11 6.62
N VAL A 245 -8.33 9.50 7.60
CA VAL A 245 -8.04 9.75 9.02
C VAL A 245 -6.96 8.77 9.44
N VAL A 246 -5.85 9.29 9.94
CA VAL A 246 -4.76 8.49 10.50
C VAL A 246 -4.79 8.62 12.03
N PHE A 247 -4.92 7.50 12.76
CA PHE A 247 -4.98 7.42 14.23
C PHE A 247 -3.62 7.10 14.85
#